data_AF-A0A512NJ05-F1
#
_entry.id   AF-A0A512NJ05-F1
#
_cell.length_a   1.000
_cell.length_b   1.000
_cell.length_c   1.000
_cell.angle_alpha   90.00
_cell.angle_beta   90.00
_cell.angle_gamma   90.00
#
_symmetry.space_group_name_H-M   'P 1'
#
loop_
_entity.id
_entity.type
_entity.pdbx_description
1 polymer ?
#
loop_
_entity_poly.entity_id
_entity_poly.type
_entity_poly.pdbx_seq_one_letter_code
_entity_poly.pdbx_strand_id
1 'polypeptide(L)'
;MVPMRMFRTIASGLAIGLTSPAVAQTLEDAAARIRPLAEQGQARWQNMLGTCYESGIGGVSQDYAEALKWFRKAAEQGYGDAFANMADLYAGGHGVPQNYVLAYMYVELASAQHAETQILKMTRAVVLKKVTNAQIVEAKRLAAQCLSANFKGCEKM
;
A
#
# COMPACT_ATOMS: atom_id res chain seq x y z
N MET A 1 47.74 7.60 17.02
CA MET A 1 46.87 8.44 17.84
C MET A 1 46.14 9.41 16.90
N VAL A 2 44.88 9.12 16.55
CA VAL A 2 44.02 9.95 15.67
C VAL A 2 42.66 10.07 16.38
N PRO A 3 42.02 11.26 16.45
CA PRO A 3 41.09 11.59 17.51
C PRO A 3 39.65 11.09 17.29
N MET A 4 38.97 10.78 18.39
CA MET A 4 37.54 10.49 18.47
C MET A 4 36.69 11.64 17.90
N ARG A 5 35.89 11.37 16.87
CA ARG A 5 34.74 12.21 16.54
C ARG A 5 33.55 11.76 17.38
N MET A 6 33.00 12.71 18.13
CA MET A 6 31.82 12.56 18.98
C MET A 6 30.63 12.00 18.20
N PHE A 7 30.17 10.81 18.58
CA PHE A 7 28.81 10.39 18.29
C PHE A 7 27.87 11.20 19.18
N ARG A 8 27.05 12.05 18.55
CA ARG A 8 25.95 12.74 19.22
C ARG A 8 24.83 11.73 19.48
N THR A 9 24.69 11.35 20.73
CA THR A 9 23.61 10.53 21.29
C THR A 9 22.27 11.25 21.17
N ILE A 10 21.28 10.70 20.47
CA ILE A 10 19.87 10.77 20.88
C ILE A 10 19.11 9.58 20.29
N ALA A 11 18.60 8.70 21.16
CA ALA A 11 17.27 8.08 21.06
C ALA A 11 17.10 7.10 22.22
N SER A 12 16.53 7.61 23.31
CA SER A 12 15.97 6.82 24.40
C SER A 12 14.71 6.13 23.90
N GLY A 13 14.66 4.80 23.93
CA GLY A 13 13.42 4.05 23.65
C GLY A 13 13.64 2.57 23.31
N LEU A 14 13.52 1.72 24.34
CA LEU A 14 13.32 0.26 24.27
C LEU A 14 14.31 -0.58 23.43
N ALA A 15 15.37 -1.04 24.09
CA ALA A 15 16.24 -2.10 23.59
C ALA A 15 15.51 -3.45 23.63
N ILE A 16 14.82 -3.81 22.54
CA ILE A 16 14.67 -5.22 22.16
C ILE A 16 15.97 -5.58 21.45
N GLY A 17 16.77 -6.45 22.07
CA GLY A 17 18.11 -6.82 21.65
C GLY A 17 18.17 -7.60 20.33
N LEU A 18 17.92 -6.92 19.21
CA LEU A 18 18.21 -7.39 17.85
C LEU A 18 18.77 -6.25 16.99
N THR A 19 19.91 -5.67 17.41
CA THR A 19 20.68 -4.72 16.60
C THR A 19 21.98 -5.37 16.13
N SER A 20 21.87 -6.46 15.37
CA SER A 20 22.98 -6.77 14.46
C SER A 20 22.99 -5.69 13.37
N PRO A 21 24.12 -4.99 13.12
CA PRO A 21 24.22 -3.97 12.05
C PRO A 21 23.74 -4.48 10.68
N ALA A 22 23.86 -5.80 10.45
CA ALA A 22 23.33 -6.47 9.28
C ALA A 22 21.80 -6.34 9.11
N VAL A 23 21.01 -6.35 10.19
CA VAL A 23 19.54 -6.23 10.14
C VAL A 23 19.12 -4.78 9.85
N ALA A 24 19.85 -3.79 10.39
CA ALA A 24 19.64 -2.38 10.06
C ALA A 24 19.97 -2.11 8.57
N GLN A 25 21.09 -2.64 8.07
CA GLN A 25 21.49 -2.52 6.66
C GLN A 25 20.50 -3.16 5.67
N THR A 26 19.82 -4.25 6.05
CA THR A 26 18.89 -4.93 5.13
C THR A 26 17.66 -4.11 4.76
N LEU A 27 17.25 -3.15 5.61
CA LEU A 27 16.07 -2.33 5.38
C LEU A 27 16.40 -0.97 4.76
N GLU A 28 17.65 -0.52 4.78
CA GLU A 28 18.03 0.80 4.26
C GLU A 28 17.94 0.90 2.73
N ASP A 29 18.12 -0.20 1.98
CA ASP A 29 18.06 -0.20 0.51
C ASP A 29 17.03 -1.19 -0.06
N ALA A 30 16.05 -1.62 0.74
CA ALA A 30 15.10 -2.64 0.34
C ALA A 30 14.32 -2.27 -0.94
N ALA A 31 13.90 -1.00 -1.08
CA ALA A 31 13.16 -0.53 -2.25
C ALA A 31 14.03 -0.58 -3.52
N ALA A 32 15.31 -0.23 -3.41
CA ALA A 32 16.25 -0.31 -4.53
C ALA A 32 16.45 -1.76 -5.01
N ARG A 33 16.53 -2.71 -4.08
CA ARG A 33 16.70 -4.14 -4.39
C ARG A 33 15.48 -4.77 -5.06
N ILE A 34 14.27 -4.38 -4.66
CA ILE A 34 13.03 -4.96 -5.21
C ILE A 34 12.54 -4.26 -6.48
N ARG A 35 13.00 -3.04 -6.76
CA ARG A 35 12.60 -2.27 -7.95
C ARG A 35 12.76 -3.05 -9.25
N PRO A 36 13.93 -3.66 -9.56
CA PRO A 36 14.07 -4.45 -10.78
C PRO A 36 13.04 -5.58 -10.89
N LEU A 37 12.67 -6.21 -9.77
CA LEU A 37 11.67 -7.29 -9.73
C LEU A 37 10.25 -6.75 -9.96
N ALA A 38 9.93 -5.58 -9.42
CA ALA A 38 8.67 -4.89 -9.67
C ALA A 38 8.54 -4.43 -11.14
N GLU A 39 9.66 -3.96 -11.73
CA GLU A 39 9.76 -3.55 -13.12
C GLU A 39 9.63 -4.72 -14.10
N GLN A 40 10.05 -5.93 -13.71
CA GLN A 40 9.78 -7.17 -14.44
C GLN A 40 8.29 -7.57 -14.45
N GLY A 41 7.41 -6.78 -13.83
CA GLY A 41 5.97 -6.98 -13.90
C GLY A 41 5.36 -7.83 -12.80
N GLN A 42 6.17 -8.38 -11.90
CA GLN A 42 5.68 -9.30 -10.86
C GLN A 42 4.82 -8.56 -9.82
N ALA A 43 3.52 -8.84 -9.78
CA ALA A 43 2.54 -8.13 -8.95
C ALA A 43 2.90 -8.06 -7.45
N ARG A 44 3.44 -9.14 -6.88
CA ARG A 44 3.90 -9.17 -5.48
C ARG A 44 4.98 -8.12 -5.20
N TRP A 45 5.96 -7.99 -6.08
CA TRP A 45 7.07 -7.03 -5.91
C TRP A 45 6.62 -5.60 -6.18
N GLN A 46 5.68 -5.41 -7.12
CA GLN A 46 5.02 -4.12 -7.32
C GLN A 46 4.25 -3.69 -6.06
N ASN A 47 3.46 -4.59 -5.46
CA ASN A 47 2.78 -4.29 -4.21
C ASN A 47 3.79 -3.94 -3.09
N MET A 48 4.85 -4.72 -2.95
CA MET A 48 5.85 -4.45 -1.90
C MET A 48 6.60 -3.14 -2.11
N LEU A 49 6.92 -2.79 -3.36
CA LEU A 49 7.52 -1.48 -3.68
C LEU A 49 6.54 -0.34 -3.39
N GLY A 50 5.26 -0.55 -3.65
CA GLY A 50 4.19 0.38 -3.23
C GLY A 50 4.20 0.61 -1.72
N THR A 51 4.28 -0.46 -0.92
CA THR A 51 4.35 -0.37 0.55
C THR A 51 5.62 0.34 1.03
N CYS A 52 6.77 0.14 0.37
CA CYS A 52 7.99 0.90 0.67
C CYS A 52 7.75 2.41 0.53
N TYR A 53 7.14 2.83 -0.57
CA TYR A 53 6.80 4.22 -0.81
C TYR A 53 5.71 4.75 0.12
N GLU A 54 4.68 3.96 0.42
CA GLU A 54 3.63 4.33 1.36
C GLU A 54 4.18 4.59 2.77
N SER A 55 5.13 3.78 3.22
CA SER A 55 5.68 3.86 4.58
C SER A 55 6.96 4.72 4.67
N GLY A 56 7.56 5.08 3.55
CA GLY A 56 8.89 5.73 3.52
C GLY A 56 10.01 4.84 4.07
N ILE A 57 9.90 3.53 3.87
CA ILE A 57 10.89 2.52 4.31
C ILE A 57 11.62 1.95 3.10
N GLY A 58 12.82 1.38 3.29
CA GLY A 58 13.55 0.79 2.17
C GLY A 58 14.49 1.73 1.43
N GLY A 59 14.81 2.89 2.01
CA GLY A 59 15.69 3.89 1.38
C GLY A 59 14.98 4.90 0.50
N VAL A 60 13.65 4.91 0.52
CA VAL A 60 12.81 5.88 -0.19
C VAL A 60 12.09 6.78 0.80
N SER A 61 11.88 8.04 0.42
CA SER A 61 10.98 8.92 1.16
C SER A 61 9.53 8.48 0.97
N GLN A 62 8.69 8.77 1.96
CA GLN A 62 7.26 8.50 1.85
C GLN A 62 6.67 9.27 0.66
N ASP A 63 5.99 8.55 -0.23
CA ASP A 63 5.32 9.08 -1.40
C ASP A 63 4.08 8.23 -1.73
N TYR A 64 2.92 8.70 -1.31
CA TYR A 64 1.65 8.02 -1.55
C TYR A 64 1.25 7.99 -3.03
N ALA A 65 1.65 9.00 -3.82
CA ALA A 65 1.32 9.03 -5.23
C ALA A 65 2.13 7.97 -5.99
N GLU A 66 3.40 7.79 -5.64
CA GLU A 66 4.24 6.71 -6.17
C GLU A 66 3.75 5.34 -5.68
N ALA A 67 3.39 5.21 -4.40
CA ALA A 67 2.79 4.00 -3.85
C ALA A 67 1.56 3.55 -4.64
N LEU A 68 0.63 4.48 -4.91
CA LEU A 68 -0.57 4.22 -5.69
C LEU A 68 -0.28 3.71 -7.10
N LYS A 69 0.74 4.26 -7.78
CA LYS A 69 1.12 3.78 -9.13
C LYS A 69 1.55 2.32 -9.08
N TRP A 70 2.32 1.93 -8.07
CA TRP A 70 2.79 0.55 -7.91
C TRP A 70 1.67 -0.41 -7.50
N PHE A 71 0.81 -0.01 -6.55
CA PHE A 71 -0.37 -0.80 -6.21
C PHE A 71 -1.28 -0.98 -7.42
N ARG A 72 -1.50 0.05 -8.24
CA ARG A 72 -2.30 -0.08 -9.45
C ARG A 72 -1.75 -1.12 -10.41
N LYS A 73 -0.43 -1.12 -10.66
CA LYS A 73 0.20 -2.13 -11.53
C LYS A 73 -0.03 -3.56 -11.03
N ALA A 74 -0.02 -3.77 -9.71
CA ALA A 74 -0.31 -5.07 -9.10
C ALA A 74 -1.81 -5.41 -9.16
N ALA A 75 -2.68 -4.45 -8.84
CA ALA A 75 -4.13 -4.58 -8.87
C ALA A 75 -4.67 -4.88 -10.28
N GLU A 76 -4.08 -4.28 -11.31
CA GLU A 76 -4.37 -4.56 -12.72
C GLU A 76 -4.02 -5.99 -13.16
N GLN A 77 -3.32 -6.76 -12.31
CA GLN A 77 -3.06 -8.19 -12.48
C GLN A 77 -3.94 -9.05 -11.57
N GLY A 78 -4.92 -8.44 -10.89
CA GLY A 78 -5.82 -9.11 -9.95
C GLY A 78 -5.19 -9.40 -8.58
N TYR A 79 -4.09 -8.73 -8.21
CA TYR A 79 -3.42 -8.96 -6.93
C TYR A 79 -4.23 -8.34 -5.77
N GLY A 80 -4.87 -9.20 -4.98
CA GLY A 80 -5.83 -8.80 -3.94
C GLY A 80 -5.30 -7.78 -2.93
N ASP A 81 -4.09 -7.97 -2.40
CA ASP A 81 -3.55 -7.07 -1.38
C ASP A 81 -3.34 -5.64 -1.90
N ALA A 82 -3.08 -5.50 -3.21
CA ALA A 82 -2.92 -4.18 -3.82
C ALA A 82 -4.24 -3.42 -3.85
N PHE A 83 -5.38 -4.09 -4.06
CA PHE A 83 -6.69 -3.47 -3.91
C PHE A 83 -6.94 -3.03 -2.46
N ALA A 84 -6.53 -3.80 -1.46
CA ALA A 84 -6.67 -3.41 -0.06
C ALA A 84 -5.85 -2.16 0.26
N ASN A 85 -4.61 -2.07 -0.23
CA ASN A 85 -3.76 -0.89 -0.04
C ASN A 85 -4.33 0.34 -0.78
N MET A 86 -4.82 0.17 -2.01
CA MET A 86 -5.50 1.26 -2.72
C MET A 86 -6.76 1.74 -1.99
N ALA A 87 -7.56 0.82 -1.44
CA ALA A 87 -8.73 1.18 -0.65
C ALA A 87 -8.36 2.06 0.53
N ASP A 88 -7.24 1.76 1.21
CA ASP A 88 -6.76 2.54 2.34
C ASP A 88 -6.33 3.95 1.92
N LEU A 89 -5.58 4.08 0.82
CA LEU A 89 -5.20 5.39 0.28
C LEU A 89 -6.43 6.26 -0.04
N TYR A 90 -7.46 5.71 -0.68
CA TYR A 90 -8.69 6.44 -0.97
C TYR A 90 -9.55 6.72 0.28
N ALA A 91 -9.56 5.81 1.25
CA ALA A 91 -10.29 6.02 2.51
C ALA A 91 -9.63 7.10 3.37
N GLY A 92 -8.30 7.18 3.37
CA GLY A 92 -7.51 8.16 4.11
C GLY A 92 -7.29 9.48 3.36
N GLY A 93 -7.44 9.49 2.03
CA GLY A 93 -7.07 10.64 1.19
C GLY A 93 -5.56 10.83 1.07
N HIS A 94 -4.79 9.73 1.08
CA HIS A 94 -3.33 9.75 1.05
C HIS A 94 -2.83 9.76 -0.40
N GLY A 95 -2.26 10.88 -0.83
CA GLY A 95 -1.79 11.05 -2.22
C GLY A 95 -2.90 11.13 -3.27
N VAL A 96 -4.16 10.99 -2.86
CA VAL A 96 -5.37 11.12 -3.69
C VAL A 96 -6.48 11.81 -2.90
N PRO A 97 -7.45 12.46 -3.57
CA PRO A 97 -8.65 12.94 -2.90
C PRO A 97 -9.38 11.78 -2.21
N GLN A 98 -9.78 12.00 -0.95
CA GLN A 98 -10.54 11.02 -0.19
C GLN A 98 -11.84 10.67 -0.92
N ASN A 99 -12.10 9.38 -1.08
CA ASN A 99 -13.30 8.90 -1.74
C ASN A 99 -13.73 7.54 -1.16
N TYR A 100 -14.76 7.57 -0.31
CA TYR A 100 -15.26 6.36 0.33
C TYR A 100 -16.00 5.41 -0.62
N VAL A 101 -16.55 5.90 -1.75
CA VAL A 101 -17.20 5.05 -2.76
C VAL A 101 -16.14 4.22 -3.48
N LEU A 102 -15.05 4.85 -3.94
CA LEU A 102 -13.92 4.15 -4.53
C LEU A 102 -13.22 3.24 -3.53
N ALA A 103 -13.04 3.69 -2.28
CA ALA A 103 -12.48 2.84 -1.23
C ALA A 103 -13.32 1.58 -1.01
N TYR A 104 -14.65 1.71 -0.93
CA TYR A 104 -15.54 0.54 -0.79
C TYR A 104 -15.47 -0.38 -2.01
N MET A 105 -15.44 0.19 -3.22
CA MET A 105 -15.28 -0.58 -4.46
C MET A 105 -14.01 -1.44 -4.39
N TYR A 106 -12.87 -0.85 -3.99
CA TYR A 106 -11.62 -1.58 -3.86
C TYR A 106 -11.61 -2.61 -2.72
N VAL A 107 -12.31 -2.36 -1.60
CA VAL A 107 -12.53 -3.38 -0.54
C VAL A 107 -13.24 -4.62 -1.09
N GLU A 108 -14.27 -4.43 -1.92
CA GLU A 108 -15.02 -5.53 -2.51
C GLU A 108 -14.16 -6.29 -3.53
N LEU A 109 -13.38 -5.59 -4.36
CA LEU A 109 -12.42 -6.21 -5.28
C LEU A 109 -11.32 -6.98 -4.55
N ALA A 110 -10.76 -6.42 -3.48
CA ALA A 110 -9.78 -7.12 -2.64
C ALA A 110 -10.33 -8.43 -2.08
N SER A 111 -11.57 -8.39 -1.56
CA SER A 111 -12.26 -9.56 -1.02
C SER A 111 -12.52 -10.62 -2.10
N ALA A 112 -12.96 -10.19 -3.29
CA ALA A 112 -13.20 -11.08 -4.43
C ALA A 112 -11.90 -11.77 -4.91
N GLN A 113 -10.77 -11.08 -4.79
CA GLN A 113 -9.44 -11.60 -5.10
C GLN A 113 -8.74 -12.27 -3.90
N HIS A 114 -9.52 -12.72 -2.92
CA HIS A 114 -9.06 -13.48 -1.75
C HIS A 114 -7.97 -12.79 -0.92
N ALA A 115 -7.95 -11.45 -0.89
CA ALA A 115 -7.08 -10.72 0.00
C ALA A 115 -7.54 -10.91 1.46
N GLU A 116 -6.61 -11.29 2.33
CA GLU A 116 -6.88 -11.49 3.76
C GLU A 116 -5.92 -10.67 4.63
N THR A 117 -5.74 -9.40 4.29
CA THR A 117 -4.84 -8.50 5.02
C THR A 117 -5.54 -7.84 6.21
N GLN A 118 -4.76 -7.47 7.23
CA GLN A 118 -5.27 -6.69 8.36
C GLN A 118 -5.76 -5.31 7.90
N ILE A 119 -5.07 -4.70 6.94
CA ILE A 119 -5.45 -3.43 6.30
C ILE A 119 -6.87 -3.56 5.73
N LEU A 120 -7.17 -4.59 4.94
CA LEU A 120 -8.51 -4.80 4.38
C LEU A 120 -9.60 -4.81 5.46
N LYS A 121 -9.38 -5.56 6.55
CA LYS A 121 -10.34 -5.66 7.66
C LYS A 121 -10.58 -4.29 8.31
N MET A 122 -9.51 -3.53 8.57
CA MET A 122 -9.57 -2.21 9.18
C MET A 122 -10.23 -1.18 8.26
N THR A 123 -9.77 -1.08 7.01
CA THR A 123 -10.30 -0.16 6.00
C THR A 123 -11.79 -0.45 5.75
N ARG A 124 -12.20 -1.72 5.62
CA ARG A 124 -13.61 -2.10 5.48
C ARG A 124 -14.46 -1.58 6.64
N ALA A 125 -13.99 -1.72 7.88
CA ALA A 125 -14.70 -1.26 9.06
C ALA A 125 -14.82 0.27 9.12
N VAL A 126 -13.79 1.00 8.66
CA VAL A 126 -13.81 2.47 8.57
C VAL A 126 -14.80 2.92 7.49
N VAL A 127 -14.68 2.38 6.28
CA VAL A 127 -15.48 2.80 5.12
C VAL A 127 -16.96 2.53 5.36
N LEU A 128 -17.33 1.37 5.92
CA LEU A 128 -18.74 1.03 6.21
C LEU A 128 -19.46 2.02 7.14
N LYS A 129 -18.72 2.73 8.00
CA LYS A 129 -19.29 3.77 8.88
C LYS A 129 -19.49 5.12 8.18
N LYS A 130 -18.90 5.29 6.99
CA LYS A 130 -18.84 6.57 6.27
C LYS A 130 -19.67 6.59 4.98
N VAL A 131 -20.04 5.42 4.47
CA VAL A 131 -20.87 5.29 3.25
C VAL A 131 -22.35 5.08 3.58
N THR A 132 -23.21 5.56 2.70
CA THR A 132 -24.67 5.29 2.72
C THR A 132 -25.01 4.03 1.93
N ASN A 133 -26.23 3.50 2.10
CA ASN A 133 -26.70 2.35 1.31
C ASN A 133 -26.67 2.63 -0.21
N ALA A 134 -27.04 3.83 -0.64
CA ALA A 134 -26.99 4.21 -2.05
C ALA A 134 -25.54 4.18 -2.59
N GLN A 135 -24.59 4.69 -1.81
CA GLN A 135 -23.17 4.65 -2.15
C GLN A 135 -22.60 3.22 -2.17
N ILE A 136 -23.07 2.33 -1.31
CA ILE A 136 -22.69 0.91 -1.33
C ILE A 136 -23.17 0.24 -2.62
N VAL A 137 -24.43 0.47 -3.00
CA VAL A 137 -24.99 -0.07 -4.24
C VAL A 137 -24.16 0.41 -5.44
N GLU A 138 -23.82 1.69 -5.46
CA GLU A 138 -23.00 2.26 -6.52
C GLU A 138 -21.58 1.68 -6.54
N ALA A 139 -20.91 1.61 -5.40
CA ALA A 139 -19.57 1.04 -5.31
C ALA A 139 -19.53 -0.43 -5.76
N LYS A 140 -20.57 -1.22 -5.45
CA LYS A 140 -20.69 -2.62 -5.91
C LYS A 140 -20.92 -2.70 -7.42
N ARG A 141 -21.71 -1.78 -7.99
CA ARG A 141 -21.90 -1.67 -9.44
C ARG A 141 -20.57 -1.38 -10.14
N LEU A 142 -19.80 -0.42 -9.63
CA LEU A 142 -18.47 -0.09 -10.15
C LEU A 142 -17.49 -1.27 -10.01
N ALA A 143 -17.52 -1.99 -8.89
CA ALA A 143 -16.68 -3.18 -8.70
C ALA A 143 -16.99 -4.27 -9.73
N ALA A 144 -18.27 -4.50 -10.04
CA ALA A 144 -18.67 -5.44 -11.09
C ALA A 144 -18.19 -5.02 -12.48
N GLN A 145 -18.19 -3.71 -12.79
CA GLN A 145 -17.63 -3.18 -14.04
C GLN A 145 -16.11 -3.32 -14.10
N CYS A 146 -15.43 -3.08 -12.98
CA CYS A 146 -13.99 -3.29 -12.87
C CYS A 146 -13.61 -4.76 -13.11
N LEU A 147 -14.41 -5.70 -12.57
CA LEU A 147 -14.23 -7.14 -12.81
C LEU A 147 -14.40 -7.49 -14.29
N SER A 148 -15.44 -6.97 -14.96
CA SER A 148 -15.64 -7.23 -16.40
C SER A 148 -14.58 -6.58 -17.29
N ALA A 149 -13.94 -5.50 -16.81
CA ALA A 149 -12.82 -4.84 -17.47
C ALA A 149 -11.45 -5.49 -17.15
N ASN A 150 -11.41 -6.67 -16.51
CA ASN A 150 -10.18 -7.33 -16.07
C ASN A 150 -9.27 -6.38 -15.28
N PHE A 151 -9.87 -5.62 -14.36
CA PHE A 151 -9.19 -4.69 -13.45
C PHE A 151 -8.50 -3.48 -14.11
N LYS A 152 -8.72 -3.25 -15.41
CA LYS A 152 -8.13 -2.10 -16.11
C LYS A 152 -9.00 -0.85 -15.96
N GLY A 153 -8.38 0.26 -15.54
CA GLY A 153 -9.00 1.59 -15.56
C GLY A 153 -10.11 1.83 -14.53
N CYS A 154 -10.18 1.04 -13.46
CA CYS A 154 -11.31 1.04 -12.52
C CYS A 154 -11.56 2.36 -11.77
N GLU A 155 -10.55 3.20 -11.61
CA GLU A 155 -10.67 4.52 -10.98
C GLU A 155 -11.31 5.61 -11.87
N LYS A 156 -11.50 5.32 -13.17
CA LYS A 156 -12.10 6.26 -14.14
C LYS A 156 -13.58 5.94 -14.43
N MET A 157 -14.13 4.92 -13.77
CA MET A 157 -15.52 4.49 -13.88
C MET A 157 -16.42 5.32 -12.97
#